data_AF-A0A4U6BSP9-F1
#
_entry.id   AF-A0A4U6BSP9-F1
#
_cell.length_a   1.000
_cell.length_b   1.000
_cell.length_c   1.000
_cell.angle_alpha   90.00
_cell.angle_beta   90.00
_cell.angle_gamma   90.00
#
_symmetry.space_group_name_H-M   'P 1'
#
loop_
_entity.id
_entity.type
_entity.pdbx_description
1 polymer ?
#
loop_
_entity_poly.entity_id
_entity_poly.type
_entity_poly.pdbx_seq_one_letter_code
_entity_poly.pdbx_strand_id
1 'polypeptide(L)'
;MSGNVSFGACAANHLRATQYGSILISGVNYTINGSAVRHHSASPAGYINLVNLTVTLTGTLAFSGGFAFADRLGFITNTNVTYSGSATGARYTANSNAVINTNGGGANFFPGSVAGSAATGGQYL
;
A
#
# COMPACT_ATOMS: atom_id res chain seq x y z
N MET A 1 9.00 6.90 -17.49
CA MET A 1 7.79 6.75 -18.34
C MET A 1 6.58 6.70 -17.41
N SER A 2 5.59 7.58 -17.56
CA SER A 2 4.31 7.43 -16.85
C SER A 2 3.54 6.29 -17.50
N GLY A 3 3.29 5.21 -16.77
CA GLY A 3 2.47 4.12 -17.28
C GLY A 3 1.02 4.57 -17.44
N ASN A 4 0.30 3.99 -18.39
CA ASN A 4 -1.14 4.20 -18.59
C ASN A 4 -2.01 3.55 -17.48
N VAL A 5 -1.41 3.18 -16.34
CA VAL A 5 -2.13 2.50 -15.26
C VAL A 5 -2.85 3.54 -14.42
N SER A 6 -4.17 3.37 -14.31
CA SER A 6 -5.04 4.15 -13.45
C SER A 6 -5.97 3.23 -12.66
N PHE A 7 -5.93 3.33 -11.34
CA PHE A 7 -6.87 2.61 -10.47
C PHE A 7 -8.13 3.45 -10.25
N GLY A 8 -9.25 2.98 -10.78
CA GLY A 8 -10.58 3.49 -10.47
C GLY A 8 -11.13 2.90 -9.16
N ALA A 9 -12.37 3.24 -8.82
CA ALA A 9 -12.99 2.79 -7.58
C ALA A 9 -13.13 1.25 -7.55
N CYS A 10 -12.77 0.64 -6.41
CA CYS A 10 -12.83 -0.80 -6.22
C CYS A 10 -13.57 -1.15 -4.93
N ALA A 11 -14.47 -2.14 -4.97
CA ALA A 11 -15.17 -2.61 -3.77
C ALA A 11 -14.24 -3.28 -2.74
N ALA A 12 -13.05 -3.73 -3.17
CA ALA A 12 -12.07 -4.39 -2.33
C ALA A 12 -10.71 -3.67 -2.38
N ASN A 13 -9.69 -4.25 -3.03
CA ASN A 13 -8.33 -3.71 -3.04
C ASN A 13 -7.86 -3.42 -4.46
N HIS A 14 -6.99 -2.41 -4.64
CA HIS A 14 -6.34 -2.16 -5.93
C HIS A 14 -5.27 -3.20 -6.25
N LEU A 15 -4.35 -3.45 -5.30
CA LEU A 15 -3.25 -4.41 -5.43
C LEU A 15 -3.41 -5.46 -4.34
N ARG A 16 -3.81 -6.68 -4.73
CA ARG A 16 -4.07 -7.79 -3.80
C ARG A 16 -3.17 -8.98 -4.15
N ALA A 17 -2.21 -9.26 -3.28
CA ALA A 17 -1.39 -10.46 -3.31
C ALA A 17 -1.80 -11.40 -2.17
N THR A 18 -2.17 -12.64 -2.48
CA THR A 18 -2.62 -13.63 -1.50
C THR A 18 -2.04 -15.00 -1.83
N GLN A 19 -1.91 -15.88 -0.84
CA GLN A 19 -1.54 -17.29 -1.04
C GLN A 19 -0.26 -17.43 -1.87
N TYR A 20 0.84 -16.80 -1.41
CA TYR A 20 2.14 -16.81 -2.08
C TYR A 20 2.20 -16.06 -3.42
N GLY A 21 1.13 -15.34 -3.79
CA GLY A 21 1.12 -14.46 -4.95
C GLY A 21 2.07 -13.27 -4.79
N SER A 22 2.61 -12.79 -5.92
CA SER A 22 3.52 -11.65 -5.97
C SER A 22 3.06 -10.58 -6.95
N ILE A 23 3.26 -9.31 -6.57
CA ILE A 23 3.07 -8.14 -7.43
C ILE A 23 4.35 -7.32 -7.41
N LEU A 24 4.90 -7.04 -8.58
CA LEU A 24 6.13 -6.26 -8.74
C LEU A 24 5.86 -5.08 -9.68
N ILE A 25 6.09 -3.85 -9.20
CA ILE A 25 5.97 -2.63 -9.99
C ILE A 25 7.25 -1.82 -9.79
N SER A 26 7.98 -1.56 -10.87
CA SER A 26 9.27 -0.88 -10.79
C SER A 26 9.41 0.16 -11.89
N GLY A 27 9.82 1.39 -11.55
CA GLY A 27 10.20 2.42 -12.53
C GLY A 27 9.05 3.04 -13.33
N VAL A 28 7.79 2.66 -13.04
CA VAL A 28 6.62 3.10 -13.80
C VAL A 28 5.64 3.80 -12.87
N ASN A 29 5.46 5.10 -13.09
CA ASN A 29 4.50 5.91 -12.34
C ASN A 29 3.07 5.55 -12.75
N TYR A 30 2.13 5.66 -11.82
CA TYR A 30 0.71 5.41 -12.08
C TYR A 30 -0.18 6.31 -11.21
N THR A 31 -1.47 6.32 -11.52
CA THR A 31 -2.45 7.18 -10.83
C THR A 31 -3.50 6.35 -10.09
N ILE A 32 -3.98 6.85 -8.95
CA ILE A 32 -5.17 6.37 -8.25
C ILE A 32 -6.23 7.45 -8.35
N ASN A 33 -7.35 7.12 -9.00
CA ASN A 33 -8.48 8.01 -9.27
C ASN A 33 -9.77 7.59 -8.53
N GLY A 34 -9.76 6.46 -7.81
CA GLY A 34 -10.92 6.00 -7.07
C GLY A 34 -10.59 5.40 -5.71
N SER A 35 -11.55 5.46 -4.79
CA SER A 35 -11.45 4.88 -3.45
C SER A 35 -11.55 3.36 -3.48
N ALA A 36 -10.97 2.72 -2.48
CA ALA A 36 -11.06 1.28 -2.27
C ALA A 36 -11.01 0.95 -0.78
N VAL A 37 -11.16 -0.31 -0.39
CA VAL A 37 -10.89 -0.70 1.00
C VAL A 37 -9.39 -0.52 1.31
N ARG A 38 -8.52 -0.91 0.37
CA ARG A 38 -7.05 -0.82 0.51
C ARG A 38 -6.40 -0.54 -0.84
N HIS A 39 -5.25 0.13 -0.85
CA HIS A 39 -4.44 0.18 -2.06
C HIS A 39 -3.54 -1.05 -2.17
N HIS A 40 -2.76 -1.36 -1.12
CA HIS A 40 -1.99 -2.61 -1.02
C HIS A 40 -2.62 -3.57 -0.03
N SER A 41 -2.72 -4.84 -0.41
CA SER A 41 -3.16 -5.93 0.45
C SER A 41 -2.32 -7.18 0.21
N ALA A 42 -1.42 -7.48 1.15
CA ALA A 42 -0.61 -8.70 1.16
C ALA A 42 -1.11 -9.65 2.26
N SER A 43 -1.88 -10.70 1.90
CA SER A 43 -2.48 -11.60 2.89
C SER A 43 -3.21 -12.81 2.29
N PRO A 44 -3.07 -14.03 2.84
CA PRO A 44 -1.94 -14.51 3.64
C PRO A 44 -0.71 -14.72 2.74
N ALA A 45 0.49 -14.58 3.29
CA ALA A 45 1.77 -14.85 2.61
C ALA A 45 1.93 -14.21 1.22
N GLY A 46 1.25 -13.09 0.96
CA GLY A 46 1.39 -12.35 -0.30
C GLY A 46 2.61 -11.44 -0.28
N TYR A 47 3.17 -11.14 -1.46
CA TYR A 47 4.28 -10.21 -1.61
C TYR A 47 3.92 -9.07 -2.56
N ILE A 48 4.11 -7.83 -2.13
CA ILE A 48 3.94 -6.65 -2.98
C ILE A 48 5.22 -5.82 -2.91
N ASN A 49 5.84 -5.56 -4.06
CA ASN A 49 7.06 -4.77 -4.17
C ASN A 49 6.88 -3.61 -5.14
N LEU A 50 7.00 -2.38 -4.65
CA LEU A 50 7.01 -1.16 -5.44
C LEU A 50 8.36 -0.46 -5.31
N VAL A 51 8.98 -0.12 -6.43
CA VAL A 51 10.33 0.46 -6.42
C VAL A 51 10.48 1.61 -7.44
N ASN A 52 11.13 2.70 -7.02
CA ASN A 52 11.54 3.81 -7.90
C ASN A 52 10.39 4.40 -8.74
N LEU A 53 9.28 4.80 -8.09
CA LEU A 53 8.11 5.32 -8.81
C LEU A 53 7.36 6.38 -8.01
N THR A 54 6.58 7.19 -8.71
CA THR A 54 5.61 8.12 -8.15
C THR A 54 4.19 7.60 -8.37
N VAL A 55 3.41 7.55 -7.30
CA VAL A 55 1.98 7.27 -7.31
C VAL A 55 1.23 8.57 -7.09
N THR A 56 0.43 8.98 -8.07
CA THR A 56 -0.39 10.19 -7.98
C THR A 56 -1.79 9.83 -7.51
N LEU A 57 -2.27 10.46 -6.44
CA LEU A 57 -3.62 10.34 -5.92
C LEU A 57 -4.41 11.57 -6.36
N THR A 58 -5.56 11.37 -7.00
CA THR A 58 -6.44 12.46 -7.41
C THR A 58 -7.79 12.40 -6.72
N GLY A 59 -8.33 13.56 -6.36
CA GLY A 59 -9.62 13.68 -5.67
C GLY A 59 -9.58 13.35 -4.18
N THR A 60 -10.76 13.08 -3.60
CA THR A 60 -10.94 12.82 -2.17
C THR A 60 -11.00 11.32 -1.91
N LEU A 61 -9.83 10.67 -1.92
CA LEU A 61 -9.74 9.21 -1.78
C LEU A 61 -9.90 8.75 -0.32
N ALA A 62 -10.56 7.61 -0.14
CA ALA A 62 -10.74 6.96 1.15
C ALA A 62 -10.32 5.49 1.08
N PHE A 63 -9.54 5.05 2.06
CA PHE A 63 -9.12 3.66 2.25
C PHE A 63 -9.54 3.15 3.62
N SER A 64 -10.77 2.65 3.71
CA SER A 64 -11.43 2.30 4.98
C SER A 64 -10.73 1.15 5.74
N GLY A 65 -10.04 0.26 5.05
CA GLY A 65 -9.21 -0.79 5.65
C GLY A 65 -7.77 -0.35 5.94
N GLY A 66 -7.38 0.84 5.49
CA GLY A 66 -6.01 1.34 5.51
C GLY A 66 -5.31 1.22 4.15
N PHE A 67 -4.43 2.17 3.84
CA PHE A 67 -3.79 2.29 2.53
C PHE A 67 -2.90 1.09 2.20
N ALA A 68 -2.00 0.72 3.12
CA ALA A 68 -1.18 -0.48 3.02
C ALA A 68 -1.53 -1.49 4.13
N PHE A 69 -1.78 -2.74 3.76
CA PHE A 69 -2.14 -3.78 4.72
C PHE A 69 -1.39 -5.06 4.47
N ALA A 70 -0.77 -5.56 5.52
CA ALA A 70 -0.15 -6.87 5.53
C ALA A 70 -0.59 -7.62 6.80
N ASP A 71 -1.05 -8.86 6.63
CA ASP A 71 -1.27 -9.80 7.74
C ASP A 71 -0.94 -11.23 7.33
N ARG A 72 -0.82 -12.12 8.32
CA ARG A 72 -0.58 -13.57 8.14
C ARG A 72 0.59 -13.82 7.19
N LEU A 73 1.78 -13.34 7.59
CA LEU A 73 3.04 -13.44 6.82
C LEU A 73 3.04 -12.64 5.50
N GLY A 74 2.11 -11.70 5.31
CA GLY A 74 2.18 -10.75 4.20
C GLY A 74 3.44 -9.89 4.27
N PHE A 75 4.00 -9.59 3.10
CA PHE A 75 5.17 -8.74 2.98
C PHE A 75 4.96 -7.64 1.95
N ILE A 76 5.09 -6.38 2.36
CA ILE A 76 5.04 -5.22 1.48
C ILE A 76 6.37 -4.50 1.55
N THR A 77 6.98 -4.22 0.40
CA THR A 77 8.20 -3.44 0.28
C THR A 77 7.98 -2.27 -0.67
N ASN A 78 8.15 -1.06 -0.15
CA ASN A 78 8.09 0.15 -0.96
C ASN A 78 9.41 0.91 -0.83
N THR A 79 10.23 0.87 -1.87
CA THR A 79 11.57 1.46 -1.87
C THR A 79 11.61 2.64 -2.82
N ASN A 80 11.96 3.82 -2.32
CA ASN A 80 12.02 5.04 -3.14
C ASN A 80 10.71 5.29 -3.91
N VAL A 81 9.57 5.13 -3.22
CA VAL A 81 8.24 5.40 -3.76
C VAL A 81 7.75 6.73 -3.22
N THR A 82 7.26 7.60 -4.09
CA THR A 82 6.64 8.87 -3.70
C THR A 82 5.12 8.78 -3.87
N TYR A 83 4.36 9.06 -2.82
CA TYR A 83 2.91 9.24 -2.91
C TYR A 83 2.59 10.74 -2.94
N SER A 84 1.98 11.21 -4.03
CA SER A 84 1.61 12.61 -4.19
C SER A 84 0.09 12.76 -4.19
N GLY A 85 -0.44 13.58 -3.27
CA GLY A 85 -1.87 13.75 -3.03
C GLY A 85 -2.26 13.35 -1.61
N SER A 86 -3.57 13.25 -1.34
CA SER A 86 -4.08 12.96 0.00
C SER A 86 -5.10 11.82 -0.01
N ALA A 87 -5.21 11.13 1.12
CA ALA A 87 -6.23 10.11 1.35
C ALA A 87 -6.64 10.09 2.82
N THR A 88 -7.83 9.56 3.08
CA THR A 88 -8.34 9.30 4.43
C THR A 88 -8.27 7.81 4.78
N GLY A 89 -8.24 7.50 6.09
CA GLY A 89 -8.06 6.15 6.62
C GLY A 89 -6.67 5.94 7.22
N ALA A 90 -6.42 4.72 7.71
CA ALA A 90 -5.13 4.36 8.31
C ALA A 90 -4.02 4.30 7.25
N ARG A 91 -2.82 4.80 7.56
CA ARG A 91 -1.68 4.77 6.64
C ARG A 91 -1.23 3.35 6.35
N TYR A 92 -1.11 2.54 7.40
CA TYR A 92 -0.75 1.15 7.28
C TYR A 92 -1.28 0.29 8.42
N THR A 93 -1.31 -1.02 8.21
CA THR A 93 -1.51 -2.01 9.26
C THR A 93 -0.63 -3.23 8.98
N ALA A 94 0.31 -3.52 9.87
CA ALA A 94 1.11 -4.74 9.88
C ALA A 94 0.67 -5.61 11.06
N ASN A 95 0.15 -6.81 10.80
CA ASN A 95 -0.35 -7.69 11.87
C ASN A 95 0.05 -9.16 11.64
N SER A 96 -0.04 -10.00 12.66
CA SER A 96 0.14 -11.46 12.54
C SER A 96 1.43 -11.85 11.79
N ASN A 97 2.57 -11.37 12.32
CA ASN A 97 3.93 -11.59 11.80
C ASN A 97 4.17 -11.06 10.36
N ALA A 98 3.35 -10.13 9.88
CA ALA A 98 3.57 -9.48 8.60
C ALA A 98 4.59 -8.34 8.67
N VAL A 99 5.19 -7.99 7.54
CA VAL A 99 6.17 -6.90 7.46
C VAL A 99 5.73 -5.89 6.40
N ILE A 100 5.79 -4.61 6.75
CA ILE A 100 5.70 -3.51 5.81
C ILE A 100 7.00 -2.71 5.92
N ASN A 101 7.84 -2.75 4.88
CA ASN A 101 9.13 -2.10 4.85
C ASN A 101 9.14 -0.96 3.82
N THR A 102 9.26 0.26 4.31
CA THR A 102 9.33 1.50 3.53
C THR A 102 10.76 1.98 3.31
N ASN A 103 11.75 1.22 3.78
CA ASN A 103 13.18 1.52 3.72
C ASN A 103 13.51 2.91 4.31
N GLY A 104 12.96 3.21 5.49
CA GLY A 104 13.20 4.49 6.18
C GLY A 104 12.27 5.63 5.78
N GLY A 105 11.13 5.33 5.15
CA GLY A 105 10.11 6.32 4.76
C GLY A 105 9.38 7.00 5.93
N GLY A 106 9.53 6.47 7.15
CA GLY A 106 8.94 7.01 8.38
C GLY A 106 7.43 6.72 8.52
N ALA A 107 6.84 7.09 9.66
CA ALA A 107 5.45 6.72 10.00
C ALA A 107 4.37 7.36 9.09
N ASN A 108 4.73 8.36 8.30
CA ASN A 108 3.83 9.10 7.40
C ASN A 108 4.03 8.75 5.92
N PHE A 109 4.83 7.74 5.59
CA PHE A 109 5.19 7.38 4.22
C PHE A 109 3.97 7.09 3.33
N PHE A 110 3.01 6.32 3.84
CA PHE A 110 1.77 6.04 3.13
C PHE A 110 0.71 7.14 3.35
N PRO A 111 -0.10 7.48 2.34
CA PRO A 111 -1.24 8.39 2.50
C PRO A 111 -2.25 7.88 3.52
N GLY A 112 -2.81 8.81 4.30
CA GLY A 112 -3.84 8.49 5.29
C GLY A 112 -3.95 9.57 6.37
N SER A 113 -5.16 9.73 6.89
CA SER A 113 -5.46 10.68 7.97
C SER A 113 -5.27 10.07 9.36
N VAL A 114 -5.30 8.74 9.48
CA VAL A 114 -5.16 8.01 10.75
C VAL A 114 -3.77 7.37 10.82
N ALA A 115 -3.13 7.42 11.99
CA ALA A 115 -1.83 6.80 12.21
C ALA A 115 -1.87 5.29 11.88
N GLY A 116 -0.77 4.77 11.33
CA GLY A 116 -0.64 3.34 11.09
C GLY A 116 -0.40 2.54 12.37
N SER A 117 -0.57 1.22 12.30
CA SER A 117 -0.39 0.32 13.43
C SER A 117 0.42 -0.93 13.07
N ALA A 118 1.14 -1.43 14.07
CA ALA A 118 1.83 -2.71 14.05
C ALA A 118 1.44 -3.52 15.30
N ALA A 119 1.00 -4.76 15.13
CA ALA A 119 0.49 -5.60 16.22
C ALA A 119 0.80 -7.09 16.00
N THR A 120 0.73 -7.91 17.05
CA THR A 120 0.88 -9.38 16.98
C THR A 120 2.09 -9.82 16.14
N GLY A 121 3.27 -9.28 16.45
CA GLY A 121 4.52 -9.55 15.74
C GLY A 121 4.65 -8.88 14.38
N GLY A 122 3.66 -8.10 13.94
CA GLY A 122 3.76 -7.28 12.74
C GLY A 122 4.82 -6.18 12.90
N GLN A 123 5.53 -5.87 11.81
CA GLN A 123 6.61 -4.87 11.81
C GLN A 123 6.38 -3.81 10.72
N TYR A 124 6.67 -2.56 11.09
CA TYR A 124 6.76 -1.44 10.17
C TYR A 124 8.16 -0.82 10.23
N LEU A 125 8.84 -0.75 9.10
CA LEU A 125 10.26 -0.39 8.98
C LEU A 125 10.46 0.74 7.94
#